data_AF-B3CHE6-F1
#
_entry.id   AF-B3CHE6-F1
#
_cell.length_a   1.000
_cell.length_b   1.000
_cell.length_c   1.000
_cell.angle_alpha   90.00
_cell.angle_beta   90.00
_cell.angle_gamma   90.00
#
_symmetry.space_group_name_H-M   'P 1'
#
loop_
_entity.id
_entity.type
_entity.pdbx_description
1 polymer ?
#
loop_
_entity_poly.entity_id
_entity_poly.type
_entity_poly.pdbx_seq_one_letter_code
_entity_poly.pdbx_strand_id
1 'polypeptide(L)'
;MNKKSFASTIIAVILVCPVLAVTHTFTPTDIDSLKVKMSDGSLQPGDTLLLQDGTYSHLGKVSFTGNGTTDYPIILKAANTGKAIISGTTEIRMSGSYLQLEGLYFHKAWASDFEMIEFQLDKEHPATHCRITRCAIDDCNDPAKGEKPGEELKTGLGYMETIIV
;
A
#
# COMPACT_ATOMS: atom_id res chain seq x y z
N MET A 1 -66.45 -16.46 -11.98
CA MET A 1 -66.04 -15.10 -12.38
C MET A 1 -64.98 -14.58 -11.40
N ASN A 2 -63.81 -14.22 -11.94
CA ASN A 2 -62.72 -13.38 -11.40
C ASN A 2 -62.07 -13.71 -10.04
N LYS A 3 -61.02 -14.54 -10.08
CA LYS A 3 -59.91 -14.48 -9.11
C LYS A 3 -59.00 -13.32 -9.52
N LYS A 4 -58.99 -12.22 -8.76
CA LYS A 4 -58.02 -11.12 -8.96
C LYS A 4 -56.69 -11.55 -8.36
N SER A 5 -55.71 -11.84 -9.23
CA SER A 5 -54.32 -12.07 -8.84
C SER A 5 -53.71 -10.75 -8.42
N PHE A 6 -53.40 -10.60 -7.13
CA PHE A 6 -52.61 -9.48 -6.60
C PHE A 6 -51.13 -9.81 -6.82
N ALA A 7 -50.55 -9.26 -7.88
CA ALA A 7 -49.12 -9.31 -8.12
C ALA A 7 -48.43 -8.33 -7.15
N SER A 8 -47.84 -8.87 -6.08
CA SER A 8 -47.02 -8.11 -5.13
C SER A 8 -45.69 -7.76 -5.80
N THR A 9 -45.56 -6.53 -6.28
CA THR A 9 -44.35 -6.06 -6.95
C THR A 9 -43.36 -5.61 -5.87
N ILE A 10 -42.39 -6.45 -5.53
CA ILE A 10 -41.28 -6.10 -4.63
C ILE A 10 -40.35 -5.16 -5.41
N ILE A 11 -40.48 -3.86 -5.19
CA ILE A 11 -39.52 -2.87 -5.67
C ILE A 11 -38.28 -2.99 -4.77
N ALA A 12 -37.26 -3.71 -5.25
CA ALA A 12 -35.94 -3.69 -4.64
C ALA A 12 -35.36 -2.28 -4.86
N VAL A 13 -35.42 -1.43 -3.83
CA VAL A 13 -34.67 -0.18 -3.79
C VAL A 13 -33.20 -0.58 -3.73
N ILE A 14 -32.54 -0.57 -4.89
CA ILE A 14 -31.07 -0.65 -4.96
C ILE A 14 -30.57 0.63 -4.31
N LEU A 15 -30.25 0.53 -3.02
CA LEU A 15 -29.53 1.57 -2.29
C LEU A 15 -28.13 1.62 -2.90
N VAL A 16 -27.97 2.40 -3.98
CA VAL A 16 -26.66 2.79 -4.48
C VAL A 16 -26.08 3.67 -3.38
N CYS A 17 -25.37 3.05 -2.43
CA CYS A 17 -24.56 3.77 -1.47
C CYS A 17 -23.43 4.41 -2.28
N PRO A 18 -23.40 5.73 -2.47
CA PRO A 18 -22.27 6.34 -3.14
C PRO A 18 -21.05 6.08 -2.25
N VAL A 19 -20.09 5.32 -2.76
CA VAL A 19 -18.77 5.22 -2.14
C VAL A 19 -18.19 6.64 -2.12
N LEU A 20 -18.16 7.25 -0.94
CA LEU A 20 -17.61 8.59 -0.74
C LEU A 20 -16.09 8.45 -0.62
N ALA A 21 -15.40 8.43 -1.76
CA ALA A 21 -13.95 8.46 -1.80
C ALA A 21 -13.42 9.75 -1.14
N VAL A 22 -12.58 9.62 -0.11
CA VAL A 22 -11.95 10.74 0.58
C VAL A 22 -10.47 10.83 0.21
N THR A 23 -9.98 12.05 -0.02
CA THR A 23 -8.54 12.30 -0.17
C THR A 23 -7.97 12.87 1.13
N HIS A 24 -7.06 12.13 1.75
CA HIS A 24 -6.28 12.55 2.91
C HIS A 24 -4.92 13.04 2.44
N THR A 25 -4.58 14.30 2.71
CA THR A 25 -3.32 14.89 2.26
C THR A 25 -2.30 14.90 3.39
N PHE A 26 -1.05 14.53 3.07
CA PHE A 26 0.07 14.52 4.00
C PHE A 26 1.27 15.24 3.40
N THR A 27 1.98 15.99 4.22
CA THR A 27 3.29 16.58 3.93
C THR A 27 4.40 15.77 4.61
N PRO A 28 5.68 16.02 4.30
CA PRO A 28 6.79 15.36 4.98
C PRO A 28 6.81 15.48 6.51
N THR A 29 6.15 16.48 7.09
CA THR A 29 6.06 16.63 8.56
C THR A 29 5.00 15.73 9.20
N ASP A 30 4.12 15.12 8.41
CA ASP A 30 2.95 14.37 8.89
C ASP A 30 3.19 12.86 8.96
N ILE A 31 4.45 12.40 8.99
CA ILE A 31 4.83 10.98 8.91
C ILE A 31 4.09 10.12 9.94
N ASP A 32 3.97 10.58 11.19
CA ASP A 32 3.28 9.82 12.23
C ASP A 32 1.78 9.68 11.94
N SER A 33 1.15 10.76 11.49
CA SER A 33 -0.28 10.73 11.13
C SER A 33 -0.54 9.91 9.87
N LEU A 34 0.37 9.95 8.90
CA LEU A 34 0.33 9.09 7.71
C LEU A 34 0.38 7.61 8.12
N LYS A 35 1.32 7.22 8.98
CA LYS A 35 1.48 5.84 9.44
C LYS A 35 0.24 5.33 10.19
N VAL A 36 -0.33 6.15 11.07
CA VAL A 36 -1.59 5.83 11.75
C VAL A 36 -2.70 5.62 10.72
N LYS A 37 -2.86 6.55 9.78
CA LYS A 37 -3.94 6.47 8.80
C LYS A 37 -3.79 5.27 7.84
N MET A 38 -2.56 4.86 7.52
CA MET A 38 -2.30 3.66 6.71
C MET A 38 -2.71 2.35 7.40
N SER A 39 -2.82 2.33 8.73
CA SER A 39 -2.89 1.09 9.52
C SER A 39 -4.11 1.00 10.45
N ASP A 40 -4.84 2.09 10.69
CA ASP A 40 -5.95 2.13 11.66
C ASP A 40 -7.23 1.41 11.20
N GLY A 41 -7.27 0.92 9.96
CA GLY A 41 -8.40 0.21 9.38
C GLY A 41 -9.59 1.11 9.04
N SER A 42 -9.44 2.43 9.08
CA SER A 42 -10.51 3.38 8.79
C SER A 42 -10.70 3.67 7.31
N LEU A 43 -9.73 3.32 6.46
CA LEU A 43 -9.78 3.56 5.02
C LEU A 43 -10.91 2.76 4.34
N GLN A 44 -11.68 3.46 3.52
CA GLN A 44 -12.79 2.91 2.76
C GLN A 44 -12.42 2.74 1.28
N PRO A 45 -13.11 1.87 0.52
CA PRO A 45 -12.91 1.76 -0.93
C PRO A 45 -12.90 3.14 -1.61
N GLY A 46 -11.92 3.39 -2.47
CA GLY A 46 -11.76 4.66 -3.20
C GLY A 46 -10.97 5.74 -2.45
N ASP A 47 -10.66 5.58 -1.16
CA ASP A 47 -9.86 6.55 -0.42
C ASP A 47 -8.45 6.69 -1.01
N THR A 48 -7.92 7.92 -0.96
CA THR A 48 -6.57 8.24 -1.40
C THR A 48 -5.78 8.91 -0.29
N LEU A 49 -4.62 8.34 0.04
CA LEU A 49 -3.58 8.98 0.83
C LEU A 49 -2.64 9.72 -0.14
N LEU A 50 -2.77 11.04 -0.22
CA LEU A 50 -2.05 11.91 -1.15
C LEU A 50 -0.81 12.52 -0.47
N LEU A 51 0.37 12.12 -0.92
CA LEU A 51 1.65 12.65 -0.47
C LEU A 51 2.03 13.88 -1.30
N GLN A 52 2.13 15.04 -0.65
CA GLN A 52 2.68 16.24 -1.26
C GLN A 52 4.18 16.07 -1.58
N ASP A 53 4.71 16.97 -2.40
CA ASP A 53 6.12 16.96 -2.79
C ASP A 53 7.03 17.08 -1.56
N GLY A 54 8.06 16.24 -1.51
CA GLY A 54 9.07 16.26 -0.47
C GLY A 54 9.59 14.89 -0.09
N THR A 55 10.45 14.86 0.92
CA THR A 55 11.13 13.65 1.38
C THR A 55 10.54 13.14 2.69
N TYR A 56 9.96 11.96 2.64
CA TYR A 56 9.42 11.21 3.77
C TYR A 56 10.50 10.25 4.27
N SER A 57 11.32 10.75 5.20
CA SER A 57 12.46 10.00 5.74
C SER A 57 12.07 9.13 6.92
N HIS A 58 12.63 7.92 7.00
CA HIS A 58 12.53 7.03 8.16
C HIS A 58 11.07 6.67 8.51
N LEU A 59 10.27 6.24 7.53
CA LEU A 59 8.93 5.69 7.83
C LEU A 59 9.02 4.51 8.83
N GLY A 60 10.13 3.78 8.83
CA GLY A 60 10.32 2.56 9.59
C GLY A 60 9.38 1.48 9.09
N LYS A 61 8.99 0.57 9.98
CA LYS A 61 8.01 -0.47 9.69
C LYS A 61 6.60 0.06 9.80
N VAL A 62 5.85 0.00 8.71
CA VAL A 62 4.47 0.47 8.62
C VAL A 62 3.61 -0.53 7.84
N SER A 63 2.39 -0.75 8.33
CA SER A 63 1.39 -1.52 7.61
C SER A 63 0.53 -0.58 6.77
N PHE A 64 0.27 -0.96 5.52
CA PHE A 64 -0.76 -0.37 4.69
C PHE A 64 -1.90 -1.38 4.55
N THR A 65 -3.00 -1.13 5.27
CA THR A 65 -4.10 -2.09 5.40
C THR A 65 -5.41 -1.49 4.91
N GLY A 66 -6.26 -2.35 4.34
CA GLY A 66 -7.58 -1.95 3.87
C GLY A 66 -8.12 -2.90 2.81
N ASN A 67 -9.41 -2.74 2.51
CA ASN A 67 -10.08 -3.53 1.48
C ASN A 67 -10.78 -2.59 0.51
N GLY A 68 -10.11 -2.29 -0.60
CA GLY A 68 -10.73 -1.64 -1.74
C GLY A 68 -11.57 -2.60 -2.56
N THR A 69 -11.97 -2.16 -3.74
CA THR A 69 -12.66 -2.98 -4.74
C THR A 69 -12.01 -2.80 -6.10
N THR A 70 -12.36 -3.65 -7.07
CA THR A 70 -11.88 -3.55 -8.45
C THR A 70 -12.03 -2.14 -9.03
N ASP A 71 -13.18 -1.50 -8.78
CA ASP A 71 -13.50 -0.18 -9.31
C ASP A 71 -13.01 0.97 -8.40
N TYR A 72 -12.85 0.70 -7.11
CA TYR A 72 -12.49 1.68 -6.09
C TYR A 72 -11.36 1.16 -5.20
N PRO A 73 -10.12 1.12 -5.71
CA PRO A 73 -8.95 0.76 -4.90
C PRO A 73 -8.64 1.82 -3.84
N ILE A 74 -7.91 1.44 -2.80
CA ILE A 74 -7.36 2.38 -1.80
C ILE A 74 -5.93 2.70 -2.22
N ILE A 75 -5.58 3.98 -2.35
CA ILE A 75 -4.33 4.39 -3.02
C ILE A 75 -3.45 5.22 -2.10
N LEU A 76 -2.19 4.82 -1.91
CA LEU A 76 -1.11 5.71 -1.46
C LEU A 76 -0.41 6.30 -2.68
N LYS A 77 -0.52 7.62 -2.86
CA LYS A 77 -0.20 8.29 -4.11
C LYS A 77 0.66 9.53 -3.91
N ALA A 78 1.67 9.71 -4.76
CA ALA A 78 2.34 11.01 -4.89
C ALA A 78 1.45 12.02 -5.62
N ALA A 79 1.33 13.25 -5.09
CA ALA A 79 0.63 14.36 -5.73
C ALA A 79 1.21 14.67 -7.11
N ASN A 80 2.54 14.75 -7.19
CA ASN A 80 3.29 14.78 -8.44
C ASN A 80 4.19 13.53 -8.53
N THR A 81 4.05 12.75 -9.60
CA THR A 81 4.80 11.50 -9.78
C THR A 81 6.32 11.74 -9.64
N GLY A 82 6.95 10.96 -8.77
CA GLY A 82 8.39 11.04 -8.49
C GLY A 82 8.80 12.16 -7.52
N LYS A 83 7.85 12.94 -6.99
CA LYS A 83 8.15 14.05 -6.06
C LYS A 83 7.87 13.74 -4.59
N ALA A 84 7.14 12.67 -4.28
CA ALA A 84 7.08 12.10 -2.94
C ALA A 84 8.20 11.06 -2.82
N ILE A 85 9.32 11.47 -2.20
CA ILE A 85 10.53 10.66 -2.07
C ILE A 85 10.47 9.92 -0.75
N ILE A 86 10.57 8.59 -0.79
CA ILE A 86 10.66 7.72 0.38
C ILE A 86 12.13 7.37 0.58
N SER A 87 12.68 7.67 1.76
CA SER A 87 14.10 7.46 2.05
C SER A 87 14.35 7.00 3.49
N GLY A 88 15.56 6.53 3.77
CA GLY A 88 15.88 6.01 5.09
C GLY A 88 15.27 4.62 5.35
N THR A 89 15.39 4.17 6.59
CA THR A 89 14.77 2.92 7.04
C THR A 89 13.26 2.90 6.75
N THR A 90 12.82 1.97 5.91
CA THR A 90 11.44 1.85 5.45
C THR A 90 11.10 0.38 5.19
N GLU A 91 9.99 -0.09 5.76
CA GLU A 91 9.39 -1.39 5.48
C GLU A 91 7.88 -1.20 5.37
N ILE A 92 7.32 -1.38 4.17
CA ILE A 92 5.88 -1.27 3.93
C ILE A 92 5.30 -2.67 3.79
N ARG A 93 4.43 -3.06 4.74
CA ARG A 93 3.68 -4.32 4.68
C ARG A 93 2.25 -4.06 4.23
N MET A 94 1.88 -4.59 3.07
CA MET A 94 0.54 -4.47 2.51
C MET A 94 -0.32 -5.66 2.94
N SER A 95 -1.56 -5.41 3.38
CA SER A 95 -2.50 -6.49 3.74
C SER A 95 -3.95 -6.12 3.45
N GLY A 96 -4.72 -7.07 2.91
CA GLY A 96 -6.10 -6.86 2.47
C GLY A 96 -6.24 -6.97 0.96
N SER A 97 -7.05 -6.11 0.34
CA SER A 97 -7.35 -6.23 -1.09
C SER A 97 -7.46 -4.90 -1.83
N TYR A 98 -7.07 -4.90 -3.11
CA TYR A 98 -7.17 -3.72 -4.00
C TYR A 98 -6.49 -2.47 -3.43
N LEU A 99 -5.30 -2.65 -2.83
CA LEU A 99 -4.45 -1.56 -2.38
C LEU A 99 -3.46 -1.18 -3.48
N GLN A 100 -3.12 0.10 -3.61
CA GLN A 100 -2.20 0.58 -4.62
C GLN A 100 -1.14 1.53 -4.06
N LEU A 101 0.13 1.31 -4.43
CA LEU A 101 1.20 2.30 -4.31
C LEU A 101 1.41 2.93 -5.69
N GLU A 102 1.33 4.26 -5.77
CA GLU A 102 1.33 4.98 -7.03
C GLU A 102 2.25 6.20 -7.05
N GLY A 103 3.17 6.23 -8.01
CA GLY A 103 3.94 7.45 -8.29
C GLY A 103 5.03 7.79 -7.27
N LEU A 104 5.32 6.88 -6.32
CA LEU A 104 6.30 7.08 -5.25
C LEU A 104 7.73 6.88 -5.77
N TYR A 105 8.68 7.62 -5.22
CA TYR A 105 10.10 7.42 -5.51
C TYR A 105 10.84 6.93 -4.27
N PHE A 106 11.16 5.65 -4.21
CA PHE A 106 12.03 5.09 -3.18
C PHE A 106 13.48 5.37 -3.58
N HIS A 107 14.15 6.22 -2.82
CA HIS A 107 15.54 6.59 -3.08
C HIS A 107 16.33 6.56 -1.78
N LYS A 108 17.41 5.76 -1.74
CA LYS A 108 18.19 5.55 -0.50
C LYS A 108 17.30 5.14 0.67
N ALA A 109 16.32 4.29 0.38
CA ALA A 109 15.52 3.62 1.38
C ALA A 109 16.05 2.20 1.60
N TRP A 110 15.87 1.64 2.79
CA TRP A 110 16.29 0.25 3.05
C TRP A 110 15.42 -0.38 4.13
N ALA A 111 15.25 -1.69 4.06
CA ALA A 111 14.69 -2.48 5.15
C ALA A 111 15.73 -2.63 6.26
N SER A 112 15.29 -2.63 7.52
CA SER A 112 16.16 -3.04 8.63
C SER A 112 16.42 -4.53 8.59
N ASP A 113 15.42 -5.30 8.17
CA ASP A 113 15.49 -6.75 8.08
C ASP A 113 15.72 -7.20 6.62
N PHE A 114 14.68 -7.70 5.95
CA PHE A 114 14.79 -8.34 4.64
C PHE A 114 13.99 -7.61 3.57
N GLU A 115 12.68 -7.45 3.74
CA GLU A 115 11.79 -6.89 2.72
C GLU A 115 11.46 -5.41 2.94
N MET A 116 11.81 -4.56 1.96
CA MET A 116 11.42 -3.13 1.99
C MET A 116 9.92 -2.95 1.68
N ILE A 117 9.37 -3.80 0.82
CA ILE A 117 7.93 -3.84 0.49
C ILE A 117 7.49 -5.30 0.48
N GLU A 118 6.50 -5.64 1.30
CA GLU A 118 6.00 -6.99 1.47
C GLU A 118 4.48 -7.03 1.21
N PHE A 119 4.00 -7.99 0.40
CA PHE A 119 2.57 -8.17 0.08
C PHE A 119 1.85 -9.08 1.07
N GLN A 120 2.23 -9.00 2.33
CA GLN A 120 1.56 -9.67 3.45
C GLN A 120 1.98 -8.97 4.75
N LEU A 121 1.09 -8.95 5.74
CA LEU A 121 1.47 -8.58 7.10
C LEU A 121 2.13 -9.75 7.82
N ASP A 122 1.54 -10.93 7.63
CA ASP A 122 1.95 -12.25 8.09
C ASP A 122 1.28 -13.33 7.20
N LYS A 123 1.48 -14.62 7.53
CA LYS A 123 0.96 -15.75 6.74
C LYS A 123 -0.56 -15.82 6.64
N GLU A 124 -1.29 -15.23 7.58
CA GLU A 124 -2.74 -15.28 7.66
C GLU A 124 -3.38 -14.05 7.01
N HIS A 125 -2.61 -12.97 6.84
CA HIS A 125 -3.08 -11.68 6.35
C HIS A 125 -2.34 -11.22 5.08
N PRO A 126 -2.54 -11.88 3.92
CA PRO A 126 -1.91 -11.50 2.65
C PRO A 126 -2.54 -10.24 2.02
N ALA A 127 -1.84 -9.63 1.08
CA ALA A 127 -2.39 -8.64 0.15
C ALA A 127 -2.77 -9.30 -1.18
N THR A 128 -4.00 -9.09 -1.66
CA THR A 128 -4.53 -9.70 -2.89
C THR A 128 -5.08 -8.64 -3.84
N HIS A 129 -4.86 -8.79 -5.14
CA HIS A 129 -5.25 -7.78 -6.16
C HIS A 129 -4.66 -6.38 -5.91
N CYS A 130 -3.55 -6.31 -5.17
CA CYS A 130 -2.83 -5.08 -4.91
C CYS A 130 -1.85 -4.77 -6.04
N ARG A 131 -1.44 -3.50 -6.16
CA ARG A 131 -0.61 -3.03 -7.27
C ARG A 131 0.44 -2.02 -6.82
N ILE A 132 1.66 -2.16 -7.32
CA ILE A 132 2.65 -1.08 -7.31
C ILE A 132 2.76 -0.59 -8.76
N THR A 133 2.63 0.71 -8.98
CA THR A 133 2.65 1.25 -10.34
C THR A 133 3.22 2.65 -10.41
N ARG A 134 4.00 2.91 -11.47
CA ARG A 134 4.65 4.21 -11.70
C ARG A 134 5.55 4.65 -10.55
N CYS A 135 6.06 3.69 -9.79
CA CYS A 135 7.06 3.93 -8.77
C CYS A 135 8.46 3.71 -9.34
N ALA A 136 9.46 4.27 -8.67
CA ALA A 136 10.87 3.97 -8.92
C ALA A 136 11.52 3.53 -7.61
N ILE A 137 12.44 2.57 -7.69
CA ILE A 137 13.28 2.09 -6.60
C ILE A 137 14.72 2.26 -7.08
N ASP A 138 15.44 3.21 -6.49
CA ASP A 138 16.80 3.57 -6.91
C ASP A 138 17.73 3.72 -5.70
N ASP A 139 18.89 3.08 -5.76
CA ASP A 139 19.89 3.10 -4.69
C ASP A 139 19.33 2.71 -3.31
N CYS A 140 18.39 1.75 -3.26
CA CYS A 140 17.77 1.28 -2.03
C CYS A 140 18.58 0.16 -1.35
N ASN A 141 19.81 0.48 -0.96
CA ASN A 141 20.76 -0.44 -0.35
C ASN A 141 20.95 -0.11 1.14
N ASP A 142 20.91 -1.13 2.01
CA ASP A 142 21.18 -0.94 3.44
C ASP A 142 22.65 -0.53 3.66
N PRO A 143 22.94 0.66 4.21
CA PRO A 143 24.30 1.13 4.42
C PRO A 143 25.11 0.26 5.41
N ALA A 144 24.44 -0.58 6.21
CA ALA A 144 25.09 -1.52 7.11
C ALA A 144 25.43 -2.87 6.44
N LYS A 145 24.89 -3.17 5.26
CA LYS A 145 25.16 -4.41 4.51
C LYS A 145 26.27 -4.17 3.48
N GLY A 146 27.22 -5.10 3.43
CA GLY A 146 28.27 -5.07 2.42
C GLY A 146 27.76 -5.48 1.04
N GLU A 147 28.37 -4.95 -0.01
CA GLU A 147 28.05 -5.29 -1.42
C GLU A 147 28.71 -6.58 -1.91
N LYS A 148 29.63 -7.15 -1.10
CA LYS A 148 30.33 -8.39 -1.42
C LYS A 148 29.51 -9.58 -0.95
N PRO A 149 29.53 -10.72 -1.69
CA PRO A 149 28.99 -11.97 -1.17
C PRO A 149 29.58 -12.27 0.21
N GLY A 150 28.74 -12.60 1.19
CA GLY A 150 29.22 -13.09 2.47
C GLY A 150 30.01 -14.39 2.25
N GLU A 151 31.07 -14.61 3.03
CA GLU A 151 31.69 -15.94 3.10
C GLU A 151 30.64 -16.91 3.67
N GLU A 152 29.96 -17.66 2.78
CA GLU A 152 28.91 -18.60 3.16
C GLU A 152 29.44 -19.64 4.16
N LEU A 153 28.96 -19.57 5.41
CA LEU A 153 28.75 -20.78 6.18
C LEU A 153 27.66 -21.59 5.46
N LYS A 154 28.08 -22.69 4.83
CA LYS A 154 27.27 -23.64 4.06
C LYS A 154 26.12 -24.24 4.86
N THR A 155 25.02 -23.50 5.05
CA THR A 155 23.72 -24.07 5.37
C THR A 155 22.69 -23.32 4.54
N GLY A 156 22.29 -23.94 3.43
CA GLY A 156 21.51 -23.31 2.37
C GLY A 156 20.19 -22.72 2.85
N LEU A 157 19.85 -21.57 2.26
CA LEU A 157 18.55 -21.22 1.68
C LEU A 157 18.62 -19.76 1.19
N GLY A 158 18.40 -19.57 -0.12
CA GLY A 158 17.79 -18.37 -0.67
C GLY A 158 18.70 -17.19 -1.04
N TYR A 159 19.32 -17.23 -2.21
CA TYR A 159 19.40 -16.02 -3.03
C TYR A 159 17.97 -15.65 -3.42
N MET A 160 17.41 -14.59 -2.81
CA MET A 160 16.18 -13.98 -3.30
C MET A 160 16.57 -12.70 -4.01
N GLU A 161 16.35 -12.71 -5.32
CA GLU A 161 16.54 -11.58 -6.21
C GLU A 161 15.79 -10.37 -5.68
N THR A 162 16.48 -9.22 -5.63
CA THR A 162 15.83 -7.91 -5.50
C THR A 162 14.77 -7.82 -6.60
N ILE A 163 13.50 -7.79 -6.21
CA ILE A 163 12.40 -7.52 -7.14
C ILE A 163 12.58 -6.08 -7.63
N ILE A 164 13.16 -5.92 -8.82
CA ILE A 164 13.06 -4.70 -9.60
C ILE A 164 11.68 -4.77 -10.26
N VAL A 165 10.78 -3.89 -9.84
CA VAL A 165 9.47 -3.68 -10.49
C VAL A 165 9.68 -2.92 -11.79
#